data_AF-A0A0N1ENH5-F1
#
_entry.id   AF-A0A0N1ENH5-F1
#
_cell.length_a   1.000
_cell.length_b   1.000
_cell.length_c   1.000
_cell.angle_alpha   90.00
_cell.angle_beta   90.00
_cell.angle_gamma   90.00
#
_symmetry.space_group_name_H-M   'P 1'
#
loop_
_entity.id
_entity.type
_entity.pdbx_description
1 polymer ?
#
loop_
_entity_poly.entity_id
_entity_poly.type
_entity_poly.pdbx_seq_one_letter_code
_entity_poly.pdbx_strand_id
1 'polypeptide(L)'
;MWFWVKHLSLAVILIAAAIYFLFGHGPVVDIKETQNAAAQGLSRFYASLRNQVNKSNERDKYVLTLPTPEMGIDEVLTDRAKVVDPSSPSWSGAVTARRFENGSTLRKVLSDYARSEDIVLYWYLSKDYVVKDHFRVDSNFNSTLYQVGRAINDDFENEVYTFFCYRQRAAVITELPSEYVRQNCRRLKS
;
A
#
# COMPACT_ATOMS: atom_id res chain seq x y z
N MET A 1 -7.64 -70.50 -58.80
CA MET A 1 -7.75 -69.03 -58.70
C MET A 1 -8.76 -68.56 -57.62
N TRP A 2 -9.08 -69.37 -56.60
CA TRP A 2 -10.06 -69.01 -55.55
C TRP A 2 -9.43 -68.25 -54.37
N PHE A 3 -8.14 -68.47 -54.12
CA PHE A 3 -7.40 -67.89 -53.01
C PHE A 3 -7.37 -66.36 -53.07
N TRP A 4 -7.04 -65.78 -54.22
CA TRP A 4 -6.97 -64.33 -54.41
C TRP A 4 -8.31 -63.63 -54.28
N VAL A 5 -9.40 -64.28 -54.71
CA VAL A 5 -10.75 -63.69 -54.62
C VAL A 5 -11.19 -63.55 -53.15
N LYS A 6 -10.88 -64.52 -52.29
CA LYS A 6 -11.21 -64.46 -50.85
C LYS A 6 -10.43 -63.39 -50.10
N HIS A 7 -9.15 -63.21 -50.42
CA HIS A 7 -8.33 -62.19 -49.78
C HIS A 7 -8.67 -60.78 -50.28
N LEU A 8 -8.96 -60.64 -51.58
CA LEU A 8 -9.35 -59.36 -52.16
C LEU A 8 -10.74 -58.92 -51.69
N SER A 9 -11.69 -59.85 -51.51
CA SER A 9 -12.99 -59.53 -50.90
C SER A 9 -12.87 -59.09 -49.45
N LEU A 10 -12.00 -59.73 -48.66
CA LEU A 10 -11.78 -59.37 -47.26
C LEU A 10 -11.10 -57.99 -47.13
N ALA A 11 -10.17 -57.67 -48.02
CA ALA A 11 -9.55 -56.35 -48.08
C ALA A 11 -10.58 -55.25 -48.40
N VAL A 12 -11.47 -55.49 -49.37
CA VAL A 12 -12.54 -54.52 -49.72
C VAL A 12 -13.50 -54.28 -48.55
N ILE A 13 -13.86 -55.32 -47.80
CA ILE A 13 -14.73 -55.20 -46.62
C ILE A 13 -14.06 -54.38 -45.51
N LEU A 14 -12.77 -54.62 -45.24
CA LEU A 14 -12.03 -53.86 -44.23
C LEU A 14 -11.88 -52.39 -44.62
N ILE A 15 -11.63 -52.11 -45.91
CA ILE A 15 -11.56 -50.74 -46.42
C ILE A 15 -12.93 -50.05 -46.29
N ALA A 16 -14.03 -50.73 -46.63
CA ALA A 16 -15.37 -50.20 -46.47
C ALA A 16 -15.72 -49.92 -45.00
N ALA A 17 -15.33 -50.80 -44.08
CA ALA A 17 -15.52 -50.60 -42.63
C ALA A 17 -14.69 -49.41 -42.10
N ALA A 18 -13.46 -49.24 -42.58
CA ALA A 18 -12.61 -48.11 -42.23
C ALA A 18 -13.17 -46.77 -42.74
N ILE A 19 -13.69 -46.74 -43.97
CA ILE A 19 -14.37 -45.56 -44.53
C ILE A 19 -15.63 -45.24 -43.72
N TYR A 20 -16.44 -46.24 -43.35
CA TYR A 20 -17.61 -46.04 -42.52
C TYR A 20 -17.25 -45.47 -41.13
N PHE A 21 -16.14 -45.92 -40.53
CA PHE A 21 -15.71 -45.43 -39.22
C PHE A 21 -15.11 -44.01 -39.28
N LEU A 22 -14.41 -43.66 -40.37
CA LEU A 22 -13.81 -42.33 -40.54
C LEU A 22 -14.82 -41.26 -40.94
N PHE A 23 -15.86 -41.62 -41.71
CA PHE A 23 -16.87 -40.68 -42.20
C PHE A 23 -18.21 -40.77 -41.46
N GLY A 24 -18.45 -41.82 -40.68
CA GLY A 24 -19.54 -41.86 -39.71
C GLY A 24 -19.23 -40.92 -38.56
N HIS A 25 -20.16 -40.07 -38.18
CA HIS A 25 -20.06 -39.29 -36.95
C HIS A 25 -19.96 -40.28 -35.77
N GLY A 26 -18.73 -40.60 -35.35
CA GLY A 26 -18.47 -41.37 -34.14
C GLY A 26 -19.14 -40.69 -32.95
N PRO A 27 -19.44 -41.44 -31.88
CA PRO A 27 -20.03 -40.83 -30.69
C PRO A 27 -19.08 -39.76 -30.19
N VAL A 28 -19.48 -38.50 -30.36
CA VAL A 28 -18.82 -37.36 -29.74
C VAL A 28 -18.95 -37.63 -28.25
N VAL A 29 -17.85 -38.05 -27.63
CA VAL A 29 -17.76 -38.11 -26.19
C VAL A 29 -17.83 -36.65 -25.77
N ASP A 30 -19.03 -36.20 -25.42
CA ASP A 30 -19.25 -34.91 -24.79
C ASP A 30 -18.57 -35.02 -23.42
N ILE A 31 -17.26 -34.74 -23.40
CA ILE A 31 -16.54 -34.48 -22.17
C ILE A 31 -17.14 -33.18 -21.67
N LYS A 32 -18.29 -33.29 -20.99
CA LYS A 32 -18.77 -32.23 -20.12
C LYS A 32 -17.59 -31.91 -19.24
N GLU A 33 -16.98 -30.75 -19.43
CA GLU A 33 -16.11 -30.15 -18.43
C GLU A 33 -16.96 -30.09 -17.17
N THR A 34 -16.84 -31.10 -16.31
CA THR A 34 -17.50 -31.09 -15.03
C THR A 34 -16.76 -30.03 -14.25
N GLN A 35 -17.28 -28.80 -14.30
CA GLN A 35 -16.78 -27.69 -13.50
C GLN A 35 -17.10 -28.05 -12.05
N ASN A 36 -16.21 -28.83 -11.44
CA ASN A 36 -16.33 -29.23 -10.07
C ASN A 36 -16.32 -27.94 -9.24
N ALA A 37 -17.44 -27.67 -8.57
CA ALA A 37 -17.62 -26.46 -7.77
C ALA A 37 -16.48 -26.27 -6.75
N ALA A 38 -15.91 -27.38 -6.24
CA ALA A 38 -14.75 -27.35 -5.35
C ALA A 38 -13.47 -26.88 -6.07
N ALA A 39 -13.22 -27.34 -7.30
CA ALA A 39 -12.07 -26.92 -8.10
C ALA A 39 -12.16 -25.43 -8.48
N GLN A 40 -13.35 -24.95 -8.83
CA GLN A 40 -13.57 -23.53 -9.14
C GLN A 40 -13.43 -22.65 -7.89
N GLY A 41 -13.93 -23.10 -6.73
CA GLY A 41 -13.77 -22.42 -5.45
C GLY A 41 -12.31 -22.29 -5.03
N LEU A 42 -11.55 -23.39 -5.09
CA LEU A 42 -10.11 -23.38 -4.77
C LEU A 42 -9.33 -22.51 -5.75
N SER A 43 -9.61 -22.59 -7.05
CA SER A 43 -8.94 -21.74 -8.05
C SER A 43 -9.19 -20.25 -7.79
N ARG A 44 -10.42 -19.88 -7.42
CA ARG A 44 -10.75 -18.49 -7.04
C ARG A 44 -10.04 -18.05 -5.77
N PHE A 45 -9.94 -18.93 -4.77
CA PHE A 45 -9.20 -18.67 -3.53
C PHE A 45 -7.69 -18.49 -3.78
N TYR A 46 -7.06 -19.36 -4.56
CA TYR A 46 -5.63 -19.21 -4.88
C TYR A 46 -5.38 -17.98 -5.76
N ALA A 47 -6.30 -17.63 -6.67
CA ALA A 47 -6.21 -16.40 -7.43
C ALA A 47 -6.33 -15.15 -6.54
N SER A 48 -7.25 -15.13 -5.58
CA SER A 48 -7.38 -14.00 -4.64
C SER A 48 -6.16 -13.88 -3.73
N LEU A 49 -5.64 -15.00 -3.20
CA LEU A 49 -4.43 -15.02 -2.38
C LEU A 49 -3.20 -14.55 -3.17
N ARG A 50 -3.01 -15.05 -4.40
CA ARG A 50 -1.89 -14.63 -5.27
C ARG A 50 -1.97 -13.15 -5.59
N ASN A 51 -3.16 -12.62 -5.86
CA ASN A 51 -3.36 -11.19 -6.10
C ASN A 51 -3.06 -10.36 -4.84
N GLN A 52 -3.40 -10.85 -3.65
CA GLN A 52 -3.05 -10.19 -2.38
C GLN A 52 -1.53 -10.17 -2.15
N VAL A 53 -0.83 -11.30 -2.39
CA VAL A 53 0.63 -11.40 -2.25
C VAL A 53 1.34 -10.46 -3.24
N ASN A 54 0.90 -10.44 -4.51
CA ASN A 54 1.46 -9.52 -5.50
C ASN A 54 1.23 -8.05 -5.11
N LYS A 55 0.04 -7.70 -4.59
CA LYS A 55 -0.26 -6.35 -4.09
C LYS A 55 0.54 -5.98 -2.84
N SER A 56 0.96 -6.95 -2.03
CA SER A 56 1.89 -6.72 -0.91
C SER A 56 3.26 -6.32 -1.46
N ASN A 57 3.83 -7.12 -2.36
CA ASN A 57 5.13 -6.87 -2.98
C ASN A 57 5.21 -5.50 -3.71
N GLU A 58 4.09 -5.00 -4.25
CA GLU A 58 4.03 -3.66 -4.83
C GLU A 58 3.96 -2.54 -3.79
N ARG A 59 3.28 -2.76 -2.66
CA ARG A 59 3.19 -1.78 -1.57
C ARG A 59 4.52 -1.62 -0.83
N ASP A 60 5.24 -2.72 -0.64
CA ASP A 60 6.54 -2.73 0.04
C ASP A 60 7.59 -1.83 -0.66
N LYS A 61 7.39 -1.52 -1.96
CA LYS A 61 8.25 -0.58 -2.71
C LYS A 61 8.10 0.87 -2.27
N TYR A 62 6.98 1.24 -1.63
CA TYR A 62 6.64 2.61 -1.24
C TYR A 62 6.63 2.81 0.28
N VAL A 63 7.01 1.80 1.05
CA VAL A 63 7.09 1.86 2.50
C VAL A 63 8.56 1.71 2.90
N LEU A 64 9.07 2.70 3.63
CA LEU A 64 10.44 2.72 4.14
C LEU A 64 10.39 2.46 5.65
N THR A 65 11.01 1.38 6.11
CA THR A 65 11.23 1.17 7.54
C THR A 65 12.32 2.11 8.04
N LEU A 66 12.00 2.88 9.08
CA LEU A 66 12.93 3.80 9.72
C LEU A 66 13.54 3.17 10.98
N PRO A 67 14.82 3.47 11.28
CA PRO A 67 15.40 3.10 12.56
C PRO A 67 14.74 3.89 13.70
N THR A 68 14.68 3.29 14.89
CA THR A 68 14.27 4.00 16.10
C THR A 68 15.23 5.16 16.38
N PRO A 69 14.73 6.39 16.65
CA PRO A 69 15.59 7.52 17.02
C PRO A 69 16.43 7.23 18.27
N GLU A 70 17.67 7.72 18.30
CA GLU A 70 18.58 7.55 19.45
C GLU A 70 18.08 8.28 20.71
N MET A 71 17.54 9.49 20.53
CA MET A 71 17.00 10.30 21.62
C MET A 71 15.47 10.19 21.66
N GLY A 72 14.96 10.09 22.90
CA GLY A 72 13.53 10.13 23.16
C GLY A 72 12.90 11.46 22.76
N ILE A 73 11.61 11.44 22.43
CA ILE A 73 10.90 12.66 21.99
C ILE A 73 10.89 13.77 23.05
N ASP A 74 10.89 13.40 24.33
CA ASP A 74 10.87 14.35 25.45
C ASP A 74 12.19 15.10 25.60
N GLU A 75 13.29 14.38 25.41
CA GLU A 75 14.65 14.94 25.45
C GLU A 75 14.84 15.94 24.32
N VAL A 76 14.53 15.56 23.07
CA VAL A 76 14.70 16.46 21.91
C VAL A 76 13.83 17.71 22.00
N LEU A 77 12.61 17.60 22.55
CA LEU A 77 11.72 18.75 22.74
C LEU A 77 12.23 19.65 23.87
N THR A 78 12.71 19.07 24.97
CA THR A 78 13.26 19.83 26.10
C THR A 78 14.52 20.58 25.68
N ASP A 79 15.42 19.95 24.93
CA ASP A 79 16.62 20.61 24.43
C ASP A 79 16.30 21.69 23.40
N ARG A 80 15.34 21.45 22.51
CA ARG A 80 14.92 22.46 21.56
C ARG A 80 14.32 23.70 22.23
N ALA A 81 13.54 23.54 23.30
CA ALA A 81 13.00 24.67 24.06
C ALA A 81 14.09 25.59 24.66
N LYS A 82 15.32 25.11 24.81
CA LYS A 82 16.45 25.91 25.35
C LYS A 82 17.07 26.83 24.29
N VAL A 83 16.86 26.54 23.00
CA VAL A 83 17.57 27.20 21.89
C VAL A 83 16.65 27.95 20.93
N VAL A 84 15.34 27.94 21.16
CA VAL A 84 14.37 28.65 20.32
C VAL A 84 13.44 29.50 21.17
N ASP A 85 13.03 30.65 20.62
CA ASP A 85 11.97 31.45 21.19
C ASP A 85 10.60 30.82 20.87
N PRO A 86 9.68 30.71 21.84
CA PRO A 86 8.34 30.19 21.61
C PRO A 86 7.58 30.90 20.50
N SER A 87 6.85 30.13 19.69
CA SER A 87 5.86 30.69 18.75
C SER A 87 4.54 31.02 19.46
N SER A 88 3.62 31.66 18.73
CA SER A 88 2.24 31.81 19.19
C SER A 88 1.58 30.44 19.41
N PRO A 89 0.82 30.24 20.51
CA PRO A 89 0.00 29.05 20.71
C PRO A 89 -1.06 28.81 19.61
N SER A 90 -1.49 29.89 18.95
CA SER A 90 -2.46 29.87 17.85
C SER A 90 -1.84 29.68 16.47
N TRP A 91 -0.52 29.52 16.38
CA TRP A 91 0.15 29.32 15.10
C TRP A 91 -0.36 28.03 14.41
N SER A 92 -0.62 28.14 13.11
CA SER A 92 -1.08 27.04 12.25
C SER A 92 -0.31 26.91 10.94
N GLY A 93 0.50 27.92 10.61
CA GLY A 93 1.23 28.05 9.37
C GLY A 93 0.44 28.77 8.26
N ALA A 94 1.12 29.12 7.19
CA ALA A 94 0.53 29.85 6.07
C ALA A 94 -0.43 28.96 5.26
N VAL A 95 -1.54 29.54 4.79
CA VAL A 95 -2.47 28.83 3.88
C VAL A 95 -1.88 28.86 2.48
N THR A 96 -1.39 27.71 2.01
CA THR A 96 -0.69 27.58 0.72
C THR A 96 -0.95 26.21 0.10
N ALA A 97 -0.70 26.11 -1.20
CA ALA A 97 -0.72 24.86 -1.94
C ALA A 97 0.53 24.02 -1.63
N ARG A 98 0.41 23.03 -0.74
CA ARG A 98 1.50 22.09 -0.42
C ARG A 98 1.45 20.89 -1.34
N ARG A 99 2.47 20.75 -2.19
CA ARG A 99 2.60 19.68 -3.20
C ARG A 99 3.50 18.58 -2.68
N PHE A 100 3.09 17.35 -2.97
CA PHE A 100 3.82 16.14 -2.67
C PHE A 100 4.12 15.48 -4.02
N GLU A 101 5.38 15.57 -4.44
CA GLU A 101 5.84 15.10 -5.75
C GLU A 101 6.10 13.59 -5.74
N ASN A 102 5.91 12.94 -6.89
CA ASN A 102 6.17 11.50 -7.04
C ASN A 102 7.63 11.17 -6.67
N GLY A 103 7.84 10.09 -5.91
CA GLY A 103 9.16 9.61 -5.51
C GLY A 103 9.76 10.33 -4.30
N SER A 104 9.16 11.42 -3.84
CA SER A 104 9.51 12.05 -2.56
C SER A 104 8.93 11.28 -1.37
N THR A 105 9.45 11.48 -0.16
CA THR A 105 8.86 10.88 1.05
C THR A 105 8.00 11.89 1.81
N LEU A 106 6.94 11.40 2.48
CA LEU A 106 6.06 12.24 3.29
C LEU A 106 6.85 12.99 4.36
N ARG A 107 7.76 12.30 5.07
CA ARG A 107 8.63 12.92 6.07
C ARG A 107 9.45 14.05 5.47
N LYS A 108 10.11 13.82 4.33
CA LYS A 108 10.96 14.81 3.68
C LYS A 108 10.17 16.07 3.31
N VAL A 109 9.05 15.91 2.61
CA VAL A 109 8.23 17.03 2.14
C VAL A 109 7.67 17.83 3.32
N LEU A 110 7.14 17.15 4.34
CA LEU A 110 6.63 17.83 5.54
C LEU A 110 7.75 18.53 6.32
N SER A 111 8.94 17.93 6.43
CA SER A 111 10.10 18.58 7.05
C SER A 111 10.53 19.84 6.29
N ASP A 112 10.48 19.81 4.96
CA ASP A 112 10.85 20.95 4.12
C ASP A 112 9.83 22.09 4.27
N TYR A 113 8.53 21.79 4.30
CA TYR A 113 7.49 22.78 4.62
C TYR A 113 7.60 23.34 6.03
N ALA A 114 7.80 22.49 7.03
CA ALA A 114 8.01 22.93 8.41
C ALA A 114 9.19 23.90 8.50
N ARG A 115 10.33 23.54 7.90
CA ARG A 115 11.55 24.35 7.90
C ARG A 115 11.34 25.71 7.22
N SER A 116 10.56 25.75 6.14
CA SER A 116 10.24 27.01 5.44
C SER A 116 9.44 27.99 6.31
N GLU A 117 8.77 27.50 7.36
CA GLU A 117 8.01 28.29 8.32
C GLU A 117 8.70 28.34 9.70
N ASP A 118 10.00 28.03 9.74
CA ASP A 118 10.83 28.05 10.94
C ASP A 118 10.28 27.17 12.07
N ILE A 119 9.77 25.99 11.67
CA ILE A 119 9.33 24.89 12.53
C ILE A 119 10.18 23.65 12.23
N VAL A 120 10.49 22.85 13.24
CA VAL A 120 11.07 21.51 13.02
C VAL A 120 9.99 20.45 13.04
N LEU A 121 10.10 19.45 12.17
CA LEU A 121 9.27 18.25 12.23
C LEU A 121 10.04 17.12 12.92
N TYR A 122 9.48 16.61 14.01
CA TYR A 122 9.91 15.37 14.66
C TYR A 122 9.03 14.21 14.19
N TRP A 123 9.61 13.35 13.35
CA TRP A 123 8.98 12.15 12.83
C TRP A 123 9.36 10.94 13.69
N TYR A 124 8.49 10.60 14.64
CA TYR A 124 8.66 9.47 15.57
C TYR A 124 7.71 8.34 15.19
N LEU A 125 7.80 7.90 13.94
CA LEU A 125 7.09 6.75 13.41
C LEU A 125 8.11 5.74 12.88
N SER A 126 7.78 4.45 12.97
CA SER A 126 8.63 3.34 12.50
C SER A 126 8.73 3.25 10.97
N LYS A 127 7.89 3.99 10.24
CA LYS A 127 7.81 3.97 8.78
C LYS A 127 7.74 5.37 8.19
N ASP A 128 8.19 5.51 6.96
CA ASP A 128 7.97 6.65 6.07
C ASP A 128 7.42 6.13 4.74
N TYR A 129 6.77 6.97 3.96
CA TYR A 129 6.08 6.55 2.74
C TYR A 129 6.57 7.37 1.55
N VAL A 130 6.86 6.67 0.46
CA VAL A 130 7.17 7.27 -0.83
C VAL A 130 5.87 7.61 -1.53
N VAL A 131 5.75 8.86 -1.97
CA VAL A 131 4.60 9.36 -2.72
C VAL A 131 4.54 8.65 -4.06
N LYS A 132 3.52 7.80 -4.25
CA LYS A 132 3.30 7.05 -5.49
C LYS A 132 2.80 7.94 -6.62
N ASP A 133 1.78 8.74 -6.33
CA ASP A 133 1.15 9.65 -7.28
C ASP A 133 1.18 11.05 -6.68
N HIS A 134 1.54 12.05 -7.49
CA HIS A 134 1.64 13.42 -6.99
C HIS A 134 0.29 13.92 -6.48
N PHE A 135 0.30 14.66 -5.38
CA PHE A 135 -0.93 15.25 -4.83
C PHE A 135 -0.67 16.62 -4.21
N ARG A 136 -1.75 17.34 -3.95
CA ARG A 136 -1.71 18.70 -3.40
C ARG A 136 -2.71 18.82 -2.24
N VAL A 137 -2.28 19.49 -1.18
CA VAL A 137 -3.12 19.86 -0.03
C VAL A 137 -3.15 21.38 0.07
N ASP A 138 -4.34 21.95 -0.14
CA ASP A 138 -4.57 23.40 -0.07
C ASP A 138 -5.05 23.78 1.34
N SER A 139 -4.12 23.88 2.30
CA SER A 139 -4.43 24.21 3.70
C SER A 139 -3.30 24.97 4.40
N ASN A 140 -3.36 25.13 5.73
CA ASN A 140 -2.20 25.49 6.55
C ASN A 140 -1.36 24.26 6.93
N PHE A 141 -0.17 24.48 7.49
CA PHE A 141 0.79 23.41 7.82
C PHE A 141 0.21 22.39 8.81
N ASN A 142 -0.39 22.87 9.90
CA ASN A 142 -0.97 21.99 10.93
C ASN A 142 -2.08 21.10 10.36
N SER A 143 -2.96 21.66 9.52
CA SER A 143 -4.01 20.90 8.84
C SER A 143 -3.42 19.89 7.86
N THR A 144 -2.37 20.23 7.11
CA THR A 144 -1.69 19.30 6.20
C THR A 144 -1.05 18.15 6.98
N LEU A 145 -0.35 18.44 8.08
CA LEU A 145 0.27 17.43 8.94
C LEU A 145 -0.79 16.48 9.51
N TYR A 146 -1.91 17.01 10.02
CA TYR A 146 -3.02 16.20 10.51
C TYR A 146 -3.60 15.29 9.43
N GLN A 147 -3.88 15.82 8.24
CA GLN A 147 -4.43 15.03 7.13
C GLN A 147 -3.47 13.92 6.70
N VAL A 148 -2.17 14.20 6.59
CA VAL A 148 -1.17 13.19 6.27
C VAL A 148 -1.09 12.12 7.37
N GLY A 149 -1.04 12.52 8.65
CA GLY A 149 -1.04 11.57 9.76
C GLY A 149 -2.26 10.66 9.79
N ARG A 150 -3.45 11.20 9.46
CA ARG A 150 -4.68 10.42 9.32
C ARG A 150 -4.65 9.46 8.13
N ALA A 151 -4.08 9.89 7.00
CA ALA A 151 -4.02 9.06 5.80
C ALA A 151 -3.14 7.81 5.97
N ILE A 152 -2.10 7.89 6.81
CA ILE A 152 -1.19 6.77 7.09
C ILE A 152 -1.55 5.98 8.36
N ASN A 153 -2.60 6.40 9.09
CA ASN A 153 -2.92 5.87 10.42
C ASN A 153 -3.09 4.35 10.46
N ASP A 154 -3.74 3.79 9.45
CA ASP A 154 -4.12 2.37 9.41
C ASP A 154 -2.93 1.43 9.14
N ASP A 155 -1.77 1.99 8.80
CA ASP A 155 -0.52 1.24 8.55
C ASP A 155 0.35 1.09 9.82
N PHE A 156 -0.10 1.62 10.96
CA PHE A 156 0.56 1.57 12.27
C PHE A 156 -0.23 0.72 13.28
N GLU A 157 0.46 0.24 14.31
CA GLU A 157 -0.18 -0.59 15.35
C GLU A 157 -1.07 0.26 16.27
N ASN A 158 -0.65 1.49 16.54
CA ASN A 158 -1.37 2.44 17.37
C ASN A 158 -1.85 3.65 16.55
N GLU A 159 -2.81 4.40 17.12
CA GLU A 159 -3.31 5.63 16.47
C GLU A 159 -2.15 6.63 16.26
N VAL A 160 -2.01 7.12 15.04
CA VAL A 160 -1.04 8.15 14.69
C VAL A 160 -1.55 9.51 15.14
N TYR A 161 -0.83 10.10 16.09
CA TYR A 161 -1.13 11.43 16.61
C TYR A 161 -0.20 12.47 16.01
N THR A 162 -0.75 13.66 15.79
CA THR A 162 -0.03 14.84 15.36
C THR A 162 -0.18 15.96 16.38
N PHE A 163 0.91 16.64 16.70
CA PHE A 163 0.94 17.71 17.70
C PHE A 163 1.72 18.91 17.20
N PHE A 164 1.36 20.07 17.72
CA PHE A 164 2.13 21.29 17.59
C PHE A 164 2.59 21.79 18.97
N CYS A 165 3.90 21.88 19.15
CA CYS A 165 4.58 22.26 20.38
C CYS A 165 5.10 23.70 20.23
N TYR A 166 4.26 24.68 20.61
CA TYR A 166 4.54 26.10 20.35
C TYR A 166 5.80 26.61 21.08
N ARG A 167 6.10 26.11 22.28
CA ARG A 167 7.31 26.49 23.04
C ARG A 167 8.59 26.03 22.35
N GLN A 168 8.52 24.92 21.64
CA GLN A 168 9.64 24.29 20.95
C GLN A 168 9.70 24.66 19.48
N ARG A 169 8.77 25.45 18.93
CA ARG A 169 8.63 25.66 17.47
C ARG A 169 8.74 24.34 16.71
N ALA A 170 7.97 23.36 17.17
CA ALA A 170 8.09 21.98 16.71
C ALA A 170 6.73 21.38 16.40
N ALA A 171 6.70 20.57 15.35
CA ALA A 171 5.61 19.70 15.01
C ALA A 171 6.04 18.26 15.25
N VAL A 172 5.15 17.45 15.80
CA VAL A 172 5.42 16.07 16.20
C VAL A 172 4.42 15.17 15.52
N ILE A 173 4.88 14.04 15.00
CA ILE A 173 4.05 12.92 14.57
C ILE A 173 4.55 11.64 15.22
N THR A 174 3.68 10.93 15.93
CA THR A 174 4.03 9.74 16.73
C THR A 174 2.80 8.86 16.99
N GLU A 175 3.00 7.56 17.12
CA GLU A 175 1.97 6.60 17.58
C GLU A 175 2.03 6.37 19.11
N LEU A 176 3.11 6.81 19.77
CA LEU A 176 3.38 6.67 21.21
C LEU A 176 3.64 8.04 21.85
N PRO A 177 2.62 8.90 22.05
CA PRO A 177 2.82 10.19 22.68
C PRO A 177 3.15 10.04 24.16
N SER A 178 4.26 10.63 24.61
CA SER A 178 4.60 10.70 26.04
C SER A 178 3.61 11.58 26.81
N GLU A 179 3.70 11.56 28.14
CA GLU A 179 2.98 12.51 28.99
C GLU A 179 3.43 13.96 28.73
N TYR A 180 4.74 14.17 28.59
CA TYR A 180 5.31 15.48 28.29
C TYR A 180 4.73 16.09 27.01
N VAL A 181 4.67 15.32 25.91
CA VAL A 181 4.08 15.76 24.63
C VAL A 181 2.61 16.12 24.81
N ARG A 182 1.84 15.31 25.53
CA ARG A 182 0.41 15.55 25.76
C ARG A 182 0.14 16.81 26.59
N GLN A 183 1.01 17.17 27.52
CA GLN A 183 0.86 18.34 28.38
C GLN A 183 1.41 19.62 27.75
N ASN A 184 2.49 19.53 26.97
CA ASN A 184 3.21 20.70 26.44
C ASN A 184 2.85 21.03 24.99
N CYS A 185 2.20 20.12 24.28
CA CYS A 185 1.86 20.29 22.87
C CYS A 185 0.35 20.25 22.63
N ARG A 186 -0.12 21.05 21.69
CA ARG A 186 -1.52 21.04 21.24
C ARG A 186 -1.72 19.91 20.23
N ARG A 187 -2.57 18.94 20.56
CA ARG A 187 -2.99 17.91 19.60
C ARG A 187 -3.71 18.55 18.41
N LEU A 188 -3.30 18.19 17.20
CA LEU A 188 -3.93 18.64 15.97
C LEU A 188 -5.19 17.78 15.69
N LYS A 189 -6.23 18.44 15.21
CA LYS A 189 -7.54 17.86 14.91
C LYS A 189 -8.11 18.53 13.65
N SER A 190 -9.10 17.88 13.04
CA SER A 190 -9.85 18.43 11.91
C SER A 190 -10.54 19.75 12.23
#